data_AF-Q9FUS0-F1
#
_entry.id   AF-Q9FUS0-F1
#
_cell.length_a   1.000
_cell.length_b   1.000
_cell.length_c   1.000
_cell.angle_alpha   90.00
_cell.angle_beta   90.00
_cell.angle_gamma   90.00
#
_symmetry.space_group_name_H-M   'P 1'
#
loop_
_entity.id
_entity.type
_entity.pdbx_description
1 polymer ?
#
loop_
_entity_poly.entity_id
_entity_poly.type
_entity_poly.pdbx_seq_one_letter_code
_entity_poly.pdbx_strand_id
1 'polypeptide(L)' 'IQEKGKLPTNARQILKDWFSRHSYWPYPSEMEKAYLQRLCGLNLKQINNWFINQRKSR' A
#
# COMPACT_ATOMS: atom_id res chain seq x y z
N ILE A 1 5.86 -7.76 -19.13
CA ILE A 1 6.95 -7.85 -18.13
C ILE A 1 6.69 -6.77 -17.08
N GLN A 2 6.35 -7.12 -15.84
CA GLN A 2 6.23 -6.12 -14.78
C GLN A 2 7.62 -5.54 -14.49
N GLU A 3 7.83 -4.24 -14.72
CA GLU A 3 9.09 -3.56 -14.41
C GLU A 3 9.43 -3.79 -12.93
N LYS A 4 10.57 -4.43 -12.68
CA LYS A 4 11.08 -4.63 -11.31
C LYS A 4 11.25 -3.27 -10.65
N GLY A 5 10.40 -2.98 -9.67
CA GLY A 5 10.53 -1.82 -8.78
C GLY A 5 9.30 -0.91 -8.67
N LYS A 6 8.37 -0.95 -9.64
CA LYS A 6 7.14 -0.14 -9.59
C LYS A 6 5.93 -1.02 -9.31
N LEU A 7 5.14 -0.63 -8.31
CA LEU A 7 3.84 -1.24 -8.08
C LEU A 7 2.91 -0.97 -9.27
N PRO A 8 2.03 -1.92 -9.63
CA PRO A 8 1.00 -1.67 -10.64
C PRO A 8 0.21 -0.40 -10.34
N THR A 9 -0.16 0.37 -11.36
CA THR A 9 -0.88 1.64 -11.19
C THR A 9 -2.16 1.47 -10.38
N ASN A 10 -2.92 0.41 -10.64
CA ASN A 10 -4.14 0.09 -9.89
C ASN A 10 -3.85 -0.16 -8.40
N ALA A 11 -2.86 -1.01 -8.09
CA ALA A 11 -2.43 -1.26 -6.71
C ALA A 11 -1.98 0.03 -6.01
N ARG A 12 -1.24 0.90 -6.70
CA ARG A 12 -0.81 2.19 -6.16
C ARG A 12 -2.01 3.11 -5.87
N GLN A 13 -3.03 3.13 -6.72
CA GLN A 13 -4.22 3.93 -6.49
C GLN A 13 -4.99 3.45 -5.25
N ILE A 14 -5.21 2.14 -5.12
CA ILE A 14 -5.87 1.54 -3.95
C ILE A 14 -5.13 1.91 -2.66
N LEU A 15 -3.79 1.80 -2.66
CA LEU A 15 -2.98 2.13 -1.50
C LEU A 15 -3.03 3.62 -1.15
N LYS A 16 -3.00 4.51 -2.16
CA LYS A 16 -3.16 5.96 -1.97
C LYS A 16 -4.53 6.31 -1.41
N ASP A 17 -5.59 5.68 -1.88
CA ASP A 17 -6.96 5.91 -1.42
C ASP A 17 -7.13 5.47 0.04
N TRP A 18 -6.57 4.31 0.42
CA TRP A 18 -6.57 3.91 1.82
C TRP A 18 -5.78 4.91 2.67
N PHE A 19 -4.60 5.35 2.21
CA PHE A 19 -3.73 6.27 2.95
C PHE A 19 -4.38 7.65 3.16
N SER A 20 -5.06 8.19 2.15
CA SER A 20 -5.73 9.49 2.23
C SER A 20 -6.91 9.46 3.21
N ARG A 21 -7.68 8.36 3.23
CA ARG A 21 -8.77 8.13 4.19
C ARG A 21 -8.26 7.98 5.63
N HIS A 22 -7.03 7.52 5.82
CA HIS A 22 -6.38 7.37 7.12
C HIS A 22 -5.31 8.45 7.36
N SER A 23 -5.55 9.67 6.89
CA SER A 23 -4.57 10.76 6.96
C SER A 23 -4.22 11.19 8.39
N TYR A 24 -5.03 10.91 9.40
CA TYR A 24 -4.68 11.16 10.81
C TYR A 24 -3.73 10.08 11.36
N TRP A 25 -3.94 8.81 11.00
CA TRP A 25 -3.15 7.67 11.49
C TRP A 25 -2.95 6.61 10.39
N PRO A 26 -1.97 6.79 9.48
CA PRO A 26 -1.79 5.92 8.32
C PRO A 26 -0.99 4.65 8.64
N TYR A 27 -1.48 3.88 9.60
CA TYR A 27 -0.90 2.61 10.04
C TYR A 27 -1.97 1.52 9.91
N PRO A 28 -1.99 0.77 8.79
CA PRO A 28 -2.96 -0.30 8.61
C PRO A 28 -2.71 -1.39 9.63
N SER A 29 -3.79 -1.91 10.22
CA SER A 29 -3.80 -3.12 11.03
C SER A 29 -3.43 -4.35 10.19
N GLU A 30 -3.15 -5.48 10.84
CA GLU A 30 -2.85 -6.74 10.12
C GLU A 30 -4.02 -7.20 9.24
N MET A 31 -5.26 -6.98 9.69
CA MET A 31 -6.46 -7.28 8.90
C MET A 31 -6.56 -6.40 7.65
N GLU A 32 -6.27 -5.10 7.77
CA GLU A 32 -6.27 -4.18 6.63
C GLU A 32 -5.12 -4.47 5.68
N LYS A 33 -3.94 -4.83 6.18
CA LYS A 33 -2.84 -5.30 5.33
C LYS A 33 -3.25 -6.52 4.52
N ALA A 34 -3.87 -7.52 5.16
CA ALA A 34 -4.35 -8.72 4.46
C ALA A 34 -5.43 -8.39 3.40
N TYR A 35 -6.33 -7.46 3.69
CA TYR A 35 -7.32 -6.96 2.74
C TYR A 35 -6.65 -6.27 1.54
N LEU A 36 -5.71 -5.35 1.80
CA LEU A 36 -4.97 -4.63 0.76
C LEU A 36 -4.10 -5.56 -0.09
N GLN A 37 -3.50 -6.61 0.49
CA GLN A 37 -2.79 -7.64 -0.25
C GLN A 37 -3.70 -8.32 -1.28
N ARG A 38 -4.91 -8.74 -0.86
CA ARG A 38 -5.89 -9.39 -1.73
C ARG A 38 -6.35 -8.45 -2.85
N LEU A 39 -6.67 -7.20 -2.52
CA LEU A 39 -7.12 -6.22 -3.52
C LEU A 39 -6.03 -5.83 -4.52
N CYS A 40 -4.80 -5.61 -4.03
CA CYS A 40 -3.71 -5.12 -4.86
C CYS A 40 -2.95 -6.22 -5.59
N GLY A 41 -3.16 -7.50 -5.22
CA GLY A 41 -2.35 -8.62 -5.69
C GLY A 41 -0.88 -8.51 -5.24
N LEU A 42 -0.62 -7.87 -4.09
CA LEU A 42 0.71 -7.63 -3.57
C LEU A 42 1.01 -8.51 -2.36
N ASN A 43 2.28 -8.84 -2.16
CA ASN A 43 2.70 -9.49 -0.93
C ASN A 43 2.85 -8.49 0.23
N LEU A 44 2.87 -9.01 1.46
CA LEU A 44 2.89 -8.22 2.68
C LEU A 44 4.12 -7.30 2.75
N LYS A 45 5.28 -7.76 2.24
CA LYS A 45 6.50 -6.96 2.18
C LYS A 45 6.32 -5.73 1.28
N GLN A 46 5.69 -5.87 0.13
CA GLN A 46 5.40 -4.75 -0.78
C GLN A 46 4.44 -3.74 -0.14
N ILE A 47 3.38 -4.22 0.53
CA ILE A 47 2.44 -3.38 1.27
C ILE A 47 3.16 -2.59 2.37
N ASN A 48 3.91 -3.29 3.24
CA ASN A 48 4.65 -2.66 4.33
C ASN A 48 5.65 -1.62 3.83
N ASN A 49 6.45 -1.96 2.81
CA ASN A 49 7.43 -1.05 2.24
C ASN A 49 6.77 0.19 1.63
N TRP A 50 5.63 0.02 0.96
CA TRP A 50 4.90 1.16 0.40
C TRP A 50 4.42 2.10 1.51
N PHE A 51 3.81 1.58 2.58
CA PHE A 51 3.35 2.40 3.69
C PHE A 51 4.49 3.09 4.45
N ILE A 52 5.62 2.41 4.65
CA ILE A 52 6.81 3.00 5.25
C ILE A 52 7.31 4.17 4.40
N ASN A 53 7.46 3.96 3.10
CA ASN A 53 7.95 5.01 2.20
C ASN A 53 6.94 6.15 2.07
N GLN A 54 5.65 5.86 1.95
CA GLN A 54 4.60 6.87 1.80
C GLN A 54 4.50 7.78 3.04
N ARG A 55 4.71 7.24 4.25
CA ARG A 55 4.80 8.06 5.47
C ARG A 55 6.06 8.93 5.51
N LYS A 56 7.19 8.43 5.00
CA LYS A 56 8.44 9.22 4.92
C LYS A 56 8.38 10.35 3.89
N SER A 57 7.56 10.20 2.85
CA SER A 57 7.38 11.18 1.77
C SER A 57 6.23 12.15 2.01
N ARG A 58 5.55 12.08 3.15
CA ARG A 58 4.57 13.05 3.62
C ARG A 58 5.24 14.03 4.56
#